data_AF-A0A1W9JBU6-F1
#
_entry.id   AF-A0A1W9JBU6-F1
#
_cell.length_a   1.000
_cell.length_b   1.000
_cell.length_c   1.000
_cell.angle_alpha   90.00
_cell.angle_beta   90.00
_cell.angle_gamma   90.00
#
_symmetry.space_group_name_H-M   'P 1'
#
loop_
_entity.id
_entity.type
_entity.pdbx_description
1 polymer ?
#
loop_
_entity_poly.entity_id
_entity_poly.type
_entity_poly.pdbx_seq_one_letter_code
_entity_poly.pdbx_strand_id
1 'polypeptide(L)'
;MKLAKCFENWGLSKLKINIGFLESEWEPQEADRDAAWELYVEMLTRIVTQPLPDTDGDEQTALNSVHSLFAVTRDILRRKGRDCIQFSKVAIVVLNQIVRPFTAEWHKRSLEGAFKDPQQCREFREALKLLQLDLLIYAKALADIAKVEDLTAAAFQNP
;
A
#
# COMPACT_ATOMS: atom_id res chain seq x y z
N MET A 1 13.90 9.93 16.82
CA MET A 1 14.15 8.58 16.23
C MET A 1 14.28 8.80 14.74
N LYS A 2 15.22 8.15 14.05
CA LYS A 2 15.38 8.36 12.61
C LYS A 2 14.28 7.68 11.80
N LEU A 3 13.90 8.29 10.69
CA LEU A 3 12.97 7.69 9.73
C LEU A 3 13.44 6.30 9.25
N ALA A 4 14.75 6.15 9.02
CA ALA A 4 15.36 4.87 8.68
C ALA A 4 14.98 3.74 9.65
N LYS A 5 15.01 4.03 10.95
CA LYS A 5 14.69 3.03 11.97
C LYS A 5 13.20 2.64 11.95
N CYS A 6 12.33 3.57 11.58
CA CYS A 6 10.89 3.30 11.42
C CYS A 6 10.67 2.32 10.26
N PHE A 7 11.27 2.59 9.10
CA PHE A 7 11.19 1.69 7.94
C PHE A 7 11.75 0.29 8.24
N GLU A 8 12.83 0.20 9.02
CA GLU A 8 13.36 -1.09 9.49
C GLU A 8 12.36 -1.81 10.40
N ASN A 9 11.83 -1.12 11.42
CA ASN A 9 10.88 -1.70 12.37
C ASN A 9 9.58 -2.18 11.71
N TRP A 10 9.12 -1.45 10.68
CA TRP A 10 7.96 -1.85 9.90
C TRP A 10 8.25 -2.96 8.89
N GLY A 11 9.51 -3.34 8.64
CA GLY A 11 9.84 -4.32 7.59
C GLY A 11 9.81 -3.77 6.17
N LEU A 12 9.90 -2.45 6.00
CA LEU A 12 9.96 -1.74 4.72
C LEU A 12 11.41 -1.48 4.26
N SER A 13 12.37 -2.27 4.74
CA SER A 13 13.81 -2.10 4.48
C SER A 13 14.23 -2.34 3.03
N LYS A 14 13.39 -3.02 2.24
CA LYS A 14 13.64 -3.28 0.81
C LYS A 14 13.49 -2.03 -0.09
N LEU A 15 12.99 -0.93 0.47
CA LEU A 15 12.72 0.30 -0.27
C LEU A 15 14.00 1.11 -0.50
N LYS A 16 14.18 1.59 -1.74
CA LYS A 16 15.33 2.41 -2.15
C LYS A 16 15.05 3.86 -1.82
N ILE A 17 15.47 4.32 -0.65
CA ILE A 17 15.20 5.68 -0.17
C ILE A 17 16.51 6.47 -0.12
N ASN A 18 16.44 7.75 -0.47
CA ASN A 18 17.60 8.65 -0.40
C ASN A 18 18.10 8.78 1.05
N ILE A 19 19.42 8.72 1.25
CA ILE A 19 20.05 8.80 2.58
C ILE A 19 19.65 10.07 3.35
N GLY A 20 19.65 11.24 2.70
CA GLY A 20 19.25 12.49 3.35
C GLY A 20 17.80 12.50 3.82
N PHE A 21 16.93 11.72 3.18
CA PHE A 21 15.55 11.52 3.60
C PHE A 21 15.44 10.55 4.78
N LEU A 22 16.21 9.46 4.75
CA LEU A 22 16.28 8.45 5.82
C LEU A 22 16.84 9.01 7.14
N GLU A 23 17.77 9.97 7.06
CA GLU A 23 18.36 10.65 8.20
C GLU A 23 17.46 11.73 8.84
N SER A 24 16.28 11.99 8.26
CA SER A 24 15.33 12.94 8.85
C SER A 24 14.75 12.42 10.16
N GLU A 25 14.48 13.33 11.10
CA GLU A 25 13.81 12.98 12.35
C GLU A 25 12.36 12.56 12.09
N TRP A 26 11.98 11.47 12.75
CA TRP A 26 10.63 10.96 12.78
C TRP A 26 9.85 11.57 13.94
N GLU A 27 9.03 12.56 13.61
CA GLU A 27 8.20 13.31 14.56
C GLU A 27 6.80 13.51 13.98
N PRO A 28 5.95 12.46 13.92
CA PRO A 28 4.61 12.54 13.36
C PRO A 28 3.68 13.39 14.23
N GLN A 29 3.08 14.39 13.60
CA GLN A 29 2.10 15.29 14.19
C GLN A 29 0.68 14.73 14.10
N GLU A 30 -0.29 15.41 14.69
CA GLU A 30 -1.69 14.97 14.65
C GLU A 30 -2.21 14.79 13.22
N ALA A 31 -1.88 15.71 12.31
CA ALA A 31 -2.25 15.60 10.90
C ALA A 31 -1.68 14.35 10.21
N ASP A 32 -0.48 13.90 10.58
CA ASP A 32 0.09 12.63 10.10
C ASP A 32 -0.70 11.43 10.60
N ARG A 33 -1.11 11.45 11.87
CA ARG A 33 -1.88 10.37 12.51
C ARG A 33 -3.25 10.25 11.87
N ASP A 34 -3.94 11.38 11.67
CA ASP A 34 -5.24 11.40 11.02
C ASP A 34 -5.15 10.91 9.57
N ALA A 35 -4.12 11.36 8.83
CA ALA A 35 -3.90 10.92 7.46
C ALA A 35 -3.63 9.40 7.38
N ALA A 36 -2.82 8.90 8.32
CA ALA A 36 -2.54 7.48 8.43
C ALA A 36 -3.78 6.67 8.80
N TRP A 37 -4.60 7.17 9.73
CA TRP A 37 -5.87 6.54 10.09
C TRP A 37 -6.83 6.45 8.90
N GLU A 38 -7.01 7.55 8.16
CA GLU A 38 -7.89 7.56 6.98
C GLU A 38 -7.45 6.54 5.93
N LEU A 39 -6.15 6.49 5.63
CA LEU A 39 -5.64 5.48 4.68
C LEU A 39 -5.69 4.07 5.27
N TYR A 40 -5.46 3.92 6.57
CA TYR A 40 -5.52 2.62 7.25
C TYR A 40 -6.91 1.98 7.13
N VAL A 41 -7.97 2.76 7.37
CA VAL A 41 -9.36 2.30 7.20
C VAL A 41 -9.59 1.82 5.77
N GLU A 42 -9.17 2.60 4.77
CA GLU A 42 -9.25 2.21 3.36
C GLU A 42 -8.51 0.89 3.12
N MET A 43 -7.31 0.71 3.69
CA MET A 43 -6.55 -0.53 3.56
C MET A 43 -7.26 -1.72 4.20
N LEU A 44 -7.95 -1.56 5.33
CA LEU A 44 -8.62 -2.70 5.99
C LEU A 44 -9.90 -3.15 5.28
N THR A 45 -10.61 -2.23 4.62
CA THR A 45 -11.96 -2.50 4.10
C THR A 45 -12.01 -2.76 2.59
N ARG A 46 -10.86 -2.69 1.91
CA ARG A 46 -10.78 -2.90 0.45
C ARG A 46 -10.65 -4.36 0.09
N ILE A 47 -11.22 -4.74 -1.06
CA ILE A 47 -11.04 -6.07 -1.66
C ILE A 47 -9.56 -6.37 -1.95
N VAL A 48 -8.74 -5.35 -2.25
CA VAL A 48 -7.35 -5.57 -2.65
C VAL A 48 -6.45 -6.12 -1.55
N THR A 49 -6.81 -5.91 -0.29
CA THR A 49 -6.11 -6.42 0.88
C THR A 49 -6.71 -7.73 1.38
N GLN A 50 -7.82 -8.15 0.80
CA GLN A 50 -8.47 -9.42 1.10
C GLN A 50 -7.99 -10.47 0.08
N PRO A 51 -7.41 -11.59 0.52
CA PRO A 51 -7.15 -12.70 -0.38
C PRO A 51 -8.50 -13.24 -0.87
N LEU A 52 -8.73 -13.13 -2.17
CA LEU A 52 -9.86 -13.79 -2.81
C LEU A 52 -9.44 -15.20 -3.21
N PRO A 53 -10.29 -16.22 -3.01
CA PRO A 53 -10.07 -17.53 -3.61
C PRO A 53 -9.78 -17.40 -5.11
N ASP A 54 -8.97 -18.31 -5.66
CA ASP A 54 -8.62 -18.30 -7.08
C ASP A 54 -9.85 -18.44 -8.00
N THR A 55 -11.00 -18.88 -7.45
CA THR A 55 -12.31 -18.99 -8.12
C THR A 55 -13.16 -17.73 -8.08
N ASP A 56 -12.80 -16.77 -7.23
CA ASP A 56 -13.66 -15.62 -6.91
C ASP A 56 -13.05 -14.32 -7.44
N GLY A 57 -13.93 -13.40 -7.85
CA GLY A 57 -13.57 -12.11 -8.45
C GLY A 57 -12.88 -12.23 -9.81
N ASP A 58 -12.57 -11.09 -10.41
CA ASP A 58 -11.83 -10.99 -11.67
C ASP A 58 -10.59 -10.10 -11.54
N GLU A 59 -9.58 -10.41 -12.33
CA GLU A 59 -8.27 -9.75 -12.29
C GLU A 59 -8.35 -8.26 -12.66
N GLN A 60 -9.31 -7.89 -13.52
CA GLN A 60 -9.51 -6.48 -13.90
C GLN A 60 -10.00 -5.64 -12.73
N THR A 61 -10.97 -6.15 -11.98
CA THR A 61 -11.49 -5.51 -10.76
C THR A 61 -10.39 -5.41 -9.69
N ALA A 62 -9.58 -6.46 -9.51
CA ALA A 62 -8.46 -6.42 -8.59
C ALA A 62 -7.42 -5.36 -9.00
N LEU A 63 -7.02 -5.31 -10.27
CA LEU A 63 -6.10 -4.30 -10.80
C LEU A 63 -6.64 -2.87 -10.62
N ASN A 64 -7.93 -2.66 -10.88
CA ASN A 64 -8.59 -1.37 -10.69
C ASN A 64 -8.59 -0.95 -9.21
N SER A 65 -8.83 -1.90 -8.31
CA SER A 65 -8.78 -1.66 -6.86
C SER A 65 -7.36 -1.26 -6.42
N VAL A 66 -6.30 -1.93 -6.91
CA VAL A 66 -4.90 -1.56 -6.60
C VAL A 66 -4.62 -0.15 -7.11
N HIS A 67 -4.97 0.12 -8.37
CA HIS A 67 -4.73 1.42 -8.99
C HIS A 67 -5.45 2.57 -8.25
N SER A 68 -6.64 2.31 -7.71
CA SER A 68 -7.39 3.34 -6.98
C SER A 68 -6.72 3.85 -5.70
N LEU A 69 -5.73 3.11 -5.14
CA LEU A 69 -4.90 3.58 -4.03
C LEU A 69 -4.20 4.92 -4.36
N PHE A 70 -3.76 5.12 -5.61
CA PHE A 70 -3.19 6.40 -6.02
C PHE A 70 -4.16 7.56 -5.88
N ALA A 71 -5.44 7.34 -6.19
CA ALA A 71 -6.45 8.40 -6.09
C ALA A 71 -6.74 8.71 -4.61
N VAL A 72 -6.95 7.68 -3.80
CA VAL A 72 -7.25 7.80 -2.37
C VAL A 72 -6.12 8.48 -1.60
N THR A 73 -4.88 8.02 -1.75
CA THR A 73 -3.76 8.64 -1.07
C THR A 73 -3.55 10.09 -1.52
N ARG A 74 -3.71 10.40 -2.82
CA ARG A 74 -3.61 11.79 -3.30
C ARG A 74 -4.69 12.68 -2.73
N ASP A 75 -5.90 12.17 -2.56
CA ASP A 75 -7.00 12.92 -1.94
C ASP A 75 -6.69 13.24 -0.47
N ILE A 76 -6.25 12.26 0.31
CA ILE A 76 -5.82 12.45 1.71
C ILE A 76 -4.71 13.50 1.78
N LEU A 77 -3.67 13.37 0.96
CA LEU A 77 -2.54 14.31 0.94
C LEU A 77 -2.97 15.74 0.58
N ARG A 78 -3.93 15.91 -0.34
CA ARG A 78 -4.45 17.23 -0.72
C ARG A 78 -5.30 17.84 0.38
N ARG A 79 -6.14 17.05 1.04
CA ARG A 79 -7.02 17.50 2.13
C ARG A 79 -6.23 17.87 3.39
N LYS A 80 -5.26 17.05 3.78
CA LYS A 80 -4.41 17.27 4.97
C LYS A 80 -3.31 18.30 4.71
N GLY A 81 -2.90 18.48 3.46
CA GLY A 81 -1.90 19.46 3.08
C GLY A 81 -0.52 19.16 3.67
N ARG A 82 0.29 20.21 3.81
CA ARG A 82 1.72 20.09 4.20
C ARG A 82 1.95 19.60 5.64
N ASP A 83 0.92 19.60 6.47
CA ASP A 83 1.04 19.30 7.90
C ASP A 83 1.16 17.79 8.15
N CYS A 84 0.81 16.94 7.18
CA CYS A 84 1.00 15.48 7.22
C CYS A 84 2.32 15.04 6.53
N ILE A 85 3.42 15.77 6.74
CA ILE A 85 4.67 15.54 6.01
C ILE A 85 5.28 14.17 6.28
N GLN A 86 5.21 13.65 7.51
CA GLN A 86 5.80 12.35 7.86
C GLN A 86 5.01 11.19 7.24
N PHE A 87 3.67 11.28 7.23
CA PHE A 87 2.81 10.38 6.47
C PHE A 87 3.10 10.47 4.97
N SER A 88 3.21 11.69 4.44
CA SER A 88 3.49 11.94 3.01
C SER A 88 4.77 11.24 2.56
N LYS A 89 5.83 11.31 3.38
CA LYS A 89 7.10 10.63 3.15
C LYS A 89 6.91 9.12 2.95
N VAL A 90 6.17 8.47 3.84
CA VAL A 90 5.94 7.02 3.76
C VAL A 90 5.04 6.67 2.57
N ALA A 91 3.91 7.37 2.43
CA ALA A 91 2.89 7.07 1.43
C ALA A 91 3.41 7.23 -0.01
N ILE A 92 4.18 8.29 -0.28
CA ILE A 92 4.76 8.53 -1.61
C ILE A 92 5.76 7.43 -1.98
N VAL A 93 6.60 6.99 -1.04
CA VAL A 93 7.58 5.93 -1.29
C VAL A 93 6.86 4.62 -1.60
N VAL A 94 5.89 4.22 -0.78
CA VAL A 94 5.12 2.98 -0.99
C VAL A 94 4.39 3.00 -2.33
N LEU A 95 3.66 4.08 -2.64
CA LEU A 95 2.96 4.18 -3.92
C LEU A 95 3.89 4.04 -5.12
N ASN A 96 5.07 4.65 -5.09
CA ASN A 96 5.96 4.67 -6.26
C ASN A 96 6.87 3.45 -6.37
N GLN A 97 7.19 2.77 -5.28
CA GLN A 97 8.13 1.64 -5.29
C GLN A 97 7.46 0.28 -5.13
N ILE A 98 6.25 0.22 -4.55
CA ILE A 98 5.50 -1.01 -4.36
C ILE A 98 4.32 -1.06 -5.34
N VAL A 99 3.45 -0.05 -5.31
CA VAL A 99 2.18 -0.09 -6.08
C VAL A 99 2.39 0.24 -7.57
N ARG A 100 3.26 1.20 -7.89
CA ARG A 100 3.50 1.63 -9.28
C ARG A 100 4.09 0.52 -10.16
N PRO A 101 5.12 -0.25 -9.76
CA PRO A 101 5.65 -1.31 -10.61
C PRO A 101 4.59 -2.35 -10.98
N PHE A 102 3.82 -2.80 -9.97
CA PHE A 102 2.72 -3.76 -10.19
C PHE A 102 1.68 -3.21 -11.16
N THR A 103 1.17 -2.00 -10.91
CA THR A 103 0.12 -1.42 -11.75
C THR A 103 0.60 -1.11 -13.16
N ALA A 104 1.85 -0.66 -13.34
CA ALA A 104 2.42 -0.39 -14.66
C ALA A 104 2.54 -1.66 -15.51
N GLU A 105 3.03 -2.75 -14.93
CA GLU A 105 3.15 -4.04 -15.62
C GLU A 105 1.77 -4.58 -16.03
N TRP A 106 0.87 -4.70 -15.05
CA TRP A 106 -0.41 -5.36 -15.28
C TRP A 106 -1.40 -4.50 -16.05
N HIS A 107 -1.28 -3.18 -16.02
CA HIS A 107 -2.06 -2.32 -16.90
C HIS A 107 -1.72 -2.56 -18.37
N LYS A 108 -0.43 -2.64 -18.72
CA LYS A 108 0.00 -2.95 -20.09
C LYS A 108 -0.50 -4.33 -20.53
N ARG A 109 -0.28 -5.36 -19.70
CA ARG A 109 -0.70 -6.75 -19.97
C ARG A 109 -2.23 -6.86 -20.09
N SER A 110 -2.99 -6.15 -19.27
CA SER A 110 -4.45 -6.06 -19.35
C SER A 110 -4.92 -5.53 -20.71
N LEU A 111 -4.30 -4.45 -21.21
CA LEU A 111 -4.62 -3.90 -22.55
C LEU A 111 -4.31 -4.88 -23.68
N GLU A 112 -3.30 -5.74 -23.50
CA GLU A 112 -2.94 -6.83 -24.43
C GLU A 112 -3.85 -8.06 -24.30
N GLY A 113 -4.83 -8.03 -23.39
CA GLY A 113 -5.81 -9.10 -23.21
C GLY A 113 -5.36 -10.21 -22.26
N ALA A 114 -4.39 -9.97 -21.37
CA ALA A 114 -3.87 -10.95 -20.42
C ALA A 114 -4.97 -11.67 -19.62
N PHE A 115 -6.05 -10.97 -19.23
CA PHE A 115 -7.13 -11.58 -18.45
C PHE A 115 -8.07 -12.50 -19.26
N LYS A 116 -7.75 -12.76 -20.53
CA LYS A 116 -8.40 -13.79 -21.35
C LYS A 116 -7.56 -15.07 -21.44
N ASP A 117 -6.31 -15.03 -20.97
CA ASP A 117 -5.38 -16.16 -20.96
C ASP A 117 -5.29 -16.73 -19.53
N PRO A 118 -5.70 -17.99 -19.30
CA PRO A 118 -5.64 -18.63 -17.99
C PRO A 118 -4.25 -18.64 -17.36
N GLN A 119 -3.17 -18.71 -18.15
CA GLN A 119 -1.81 -18.68 -17.62
C GLN A 119 -1.45 -17.29 -17.09
N GLN A 120 -1.82 -16.25 -17.83
CA GLN A 120 -1.60 -14.86 -17.43
C GLN A 120 -2.46 -14.48 -16.21
N CYS A 121 -3.69 -15.00 -16.10
CA CYS A 121 -4.51 -14.84 -14.89
C CYS A 121 -3.83 -15.44 -13.65
N ARG A 122 -3.23 -16.64 -13.78
CA ARG A 122 -2.48 -17.26 -12.67
C ARG A 122 -1.29 -16.40 -12.25
N GLU A 123 -0.50 -15.94 -13.21
CA GLU A 123 0.64 -15.05 -12.96
C GLU A 123 0.20 -13.74 -12.28
N PHE A 124 -0.95 -13.19 -12.66
CA PHE A 124 -1.53 -12.01 -12.00
C PHE A 124 -1.85 -12.30 -10.54
N ARG A 125 -2.52 -13.42 -10.26
CA ARG A 125 -2.90 -13.79 -8.90
C ARG A 125 -1.68 -14.07 -8.02
N GLU A 126 -0.64 -14.70 -8.55
CA GLU A 126 0.64 -14.88 -7.84
C GLU A 126 1.31 -13.53 -7.53
N ALA A 127 1.40 -12.64 -8.52
CA ALA A 127 1.94 -11.30 -8.31
C ALA A 127 1.10 -10.48 -7.31
N LEU A 128 -0.23 -10.63 -7.34
CA LEU A 128 -1.14 -9.96 -6.42
C LEU A 128 -0.94 -10.45 -5.00
N LYS A 129 -0.77 -11.75 -4.77
CA LYS A 129 -0.46 -12.31 -3.43
C LYS A 129 0.82 -11.69 -2.86
N LEU A 130 1.88 -11.57 -3.67
CA LEU A 130 3.12 -10.91 -3.26
C LEU A 130 2.91 -9.42 -2.92
N LEU A 131 2.11 -8.71 -3.73
CA LEU A 131 1.74 -7.31 -3.45
C LEU A 131 0.93 -7.21 -2.14
N GLN A 132 0.02 -8.13 -1.88
CA GLN A 132 -0.82 -8.15 -0.69
C GLN A 132 0.01 -8.28 0.59
N LEU A 133 1.08 -9.07 0.58
CA LEU A 133 2.03 -9.15 1.69
C LEU A 133 2.70 -7.80 1.95
N ASP A 134 3.10 -7.08 0.91
CA ASP A 134 3.68 -5.74 1.04
C ASP A 134 2.68 -4.70 1.54
N LEU A 135 1.43 -4.79 1.08
CA LEU A 135 0.34 -3.93 1.50
C LEU A 135 -0.10 -4.20 2.94
N LEU A 136 -0.01 -5.44 3.41
CA LEU A 136 -0.20 -5.81 4.81
C LEU A 136 0.86 -5.13 5.68
N ILE A 137 2.14 -5.23 5.29
CA ILE A 137 3.24 -4.56 5.98
C ILE A 137 2.98 -3.04 6.05
N TYR A 138 2.54 -2.45 4.94
CA TYR A 138 2.21 -1.04 4.90
C TYR A 138 1.03 -0.68 5.81
N ALA A 139 -0.03 -1.50 5.84
CA ALA A 139 -1.17 -1.28 6.72
C ALA A 139 -0.77 -1.29 8.20
N LYS A 140 0.14 -2.19 8.60
CA LYS A 140 0.70 -2.20 9.97
C LYS A 140 1.49 -0.94 10.29
N ALA A 141 2.29 -0.46 9.34
CA ALA A 141 2.98 0.82 9.48
C ALA A 141 2.00 1.98 9.64
N LEU A 142 0.88 1.99 8.90
CA LEU A 142 -0.16 3.01 9.05
C LEU A 142 -0.83 2.98 10.43
N ALA A 143 -1.10 1.80 10.99
CA ALA A 143 -1.63 1.66 12.35
C ALA A 143 -0.67 2.26 13.39
N ASP A 144 0.63 1.98 13.26
CA ASP A 144 1.68 2.54 14.14
C ASP A 144 1.79 4.06 14.01
N ILE A 145 1.78 4.60 12.77
CA ILE A 145 1.76 6.05 12.53
C ILE A 145 0.53 6.67 13.19
N ALA A 146 -0.65 6.08 13.02
CA ALA A 146 -1.91 6.55 13.57
C ALA A 146 -2.01 6.39 15.11
N LYS A 147 -1.13 5.60 15.73
CA LYS A 147 -1.17 5.21 17.15
C LYS A 147 -2.48 4.52 17.55
N VAL A 148 -2.95 3.62 16.70
CA VAL A 148 -4.15 2.81 16.94
C VAL A 148 -3.80 1.35 17.09
N GLU A 149 -4.75 0.56 17.61
CA GLU A 149 -4.63 -0.90 17.62
C GLU A 149 -4.54 -1.45 16.19
N ASP A 150 -3.63 -2.41 15.99
CA ASP A 150 -3.49 -3.09 14.71
C ASP A 150 -4.58 -4.15 14.51
N LEU A 151 -5.57 -3.81 13.70
CA LEU A 151 -6.68 -4.67 13.26
C LEU A 151 -6.37 -5.45 11.97
N THR A 152 -5.15 -5.43 11.45
CA THR A 152 -4.83 -6.13 10.19
C THR A 152 -5.06 -7.64 10.29
N ALA A 153 -4.91 -8.25 11.46
CA ALA A 153 -5.22 -9.66 11.67
C ALA A 153 -6.72 -10.00 11.48
N ALA A 154 -7.62 -9.05 11.75
CA ALA A 154 -9.05 -9.23 11.52
C ALA A 154 -9.43 -9.03 10.04
N ALA A 155 -8.71 -8.15 9.34
CA ALA A 155 -8.95 -7.87 7.94
C ALA A 155 -8.27 -8.90 7.03
N PHE A 156 -6.96 -9.12 7.11
CA PHE A 156 -6.20 -9.95 6.17
C PHE A 156 -6.24 -11.43 6.59
N GLN A 157 -7.25 -12.18 6.15
CA GLN A 157 -7.36 -13.62 6.46
C GLN A 157 -6.51 -14.47 5.49
N ASN A 158 -5.35 -14.98 5.91
CA ASN A 158 -4.45 -15.83 5.09
C ASN A 158 -4.04 -15.21 3.72
N PRO A 159 -3.29 -14.10 3.70
CA PRO A 159 -2.74 -13.49 2.49
C PRO A 159 -1.64 -14.33 1.81
#